data_AF-A0AAV8EMB8-F1
#
_entry.id   AF-A0AAV8EMB8-F1
#
_cell.length_a   1.000
_cell.length_b   1.000
_cell.length_c   1.000
_cell.angle_alpha   90.00
_cell.angle_beta   90.00
_cell.angle_gamma   90.00
#
_symmetry.space_group_name_H-M   'P 1'
#
loop_
_entity.id
_entity.type
_entity.pdbx_description
1 polymer ?
#
loop_
_entity_poly.entity_id
_entity_poly.type
_entity_poly.pdbx_seq_one_letter_code
_entity_poly.pdbx_strand_id
1 'polypeptide(L)'
;MDMERSEGGVEVRPLEEENGVEPMDTVDDASRSAKVLDLLRRFLDVQRRRAEAYTKLRRGFSEYMSNGGEEAYQQLCGEITQEFNDCSKQVIELESLFLMPDLCRADLANLLKAVQAQEKQKLHLSIKIQVLKKSGRPSERLVMHDSCRFDNVKGHQCVHVQEITEAAGTEDAEADAEYDNALKEAICGVQEAVTCINEYMEEVRYEIEELQSE
;
A
#
# COMPACT_ATOMS: atom_id res chain seq x y z
N MET A 1 -2.30 48.31 -95.09
CA MET A 1 -2.72 48.69 -93.73
C MET A 1 -2.08 47.69 -92.80
N ASP A 2 -0.89 48.08 -92.39
CA ASP A 2 -0.09 47.53 -91.31
C ASP A 2 -0.89 47.40 -90.02
N MET A 3 -0.65 46.32 -89.26
CA MET A 3 -0.30 46.46 -87.85
C MET A 3 0.21 45.13 -87.31
N GLU A 4 1.45 45.21 -86.83
CA GLU A 4 2.21 44.22 -86.09
C GLU A 4 1.44 43.74 -84.85
N ARG A 5 1.63 42.47 -84.45
CA ARG A 5 1.34 42.06 -83.06
C ARG A 5 2.55 41.36 -82.47
N SER A 6 3.21 42.14 -81.62
CA SER A 6 4.36 41.87 -80.79
C SER A 6 4.20 40.63 -79.90
N GLU A 7 5.33 39.96 -79.71
CA GLU A 7 5.62 38.97 -78.70
C GLU A 7 5.45 39.55 -77.28
N GLY A 8 5.07 38.69 -76.34
CA GLY A 8 4.98 39.00 -74.91
C GLY A 8 4.81 37.71 -74.13
N GLY A 9 5.94 37.07 -73.80
CA GLY A 9 6.00 35.88 -72.97
C GLY A 9 5.46 36.15 -71.57
N VAL A 10 4.62 35.23 -71.07
CA VAL A 10 4.18 35.24 -69.67
C VAL A 10 5.09 34.30 -68.90
N GLU A 11 5.95 34.94 -68.10
CA GLU A 11 6.84 34.35 -67.12
C GLU A 11 6.02 33.64 -66.03
N VAL A 12 6.16 32.31 -65.96
CA VAL A 12 5.60 31.49 -64.88
C VAL A 12 6.45 31.71 -63.65
N ARG A 13 5.93 32.47 -62.68
CA ARG A 13 6.52 32.56 -61.33
C ARG A 13 6.13 31.31 -60.54
N PRO A 14 7.07 30.55 -59.96
CA PRO A 14 6.75 29.57 -58.94
C PRO A 14 6.36 30.33 -57.66
N LEU A 15 5.15 30.06 -57.14
CA LEU A 15 4.84 30.39 -55.76
C LEU A 15 5.54 29.34 -54.91
N GLU A 16 6.60 29.76 -54.23
CA GLU A 16 7.26 29.00 -53.19
C GLU A 16 6.24 28.76 -52.07
N GLU A 17 5.78 27.52 -51.92
CA GLU A 17 5.09 27.06 -50.71
C GLU A 17 6.14 27.02 -49.59
N GLU A 18 6.13 28.06 -48.75
CA GLU A 18 6.84 28.04 -47.47
C GLU A 18 6.22 26.95 -46.59
N ASN A 19 6.93 25.81 -46.52
CA ASN A 19 6.83 24.86 -45.44
C ASN A 19 7.28 25.53 -44.13
N GLY A 20 6.32 25.96 -43.33
CA GLY A 20 6.53 26.45 -41.96
C GLY A 20 5.65 25.70 -40.97
N VAL A 21 5.84 24.38 -40.84
CA VAL A 21 5.30 23.65 -39.68
C VAL A 21 6.31 23.79 -38.55
N GLU A 22 6.07 24.73 -37.65
CA GLU A 22 6.88 24.88 -36.44
C GLU A 22 6.74 23.65 -35.53
N PRO A 23 7.83 23.01 -35.08
CA PRO A 23 7.77 21.94 -34.10
C PRO A 23 7.77 22.57 -32.70
N MET A 24 6.62 23.08 -32.24
CA MET A 24 6.54 23.79 -30.95
C MET A 24 5.93 22.97 -29.79
N ASP A 25 5.32 21.80 -30.06
CA ASP A 25 4.59 21.03 -29.03
C ASP A 25 5.35 19.81 -28.46
N THR A 26 6.46 19.38 -29.07
CA THR A 26 7.11 18.11 -28.68
C THR A 26 8.03 18.22 -27.46
N VAL A 27 8.55 19.41 -27.16
CA VAL A 27 9.53 19.61 -26.09
C VAL A 27 8.86 19.71 -24.72
N ASP A 28 7.65 20.28 -24.66
CA ASP A 28 6.87 20.40 -23.42
C ASP A 28 6.31 19.04 -22.97
N ASP A 29 5.92 18.20 -23.94
CA ASP A 29 5.38 16.87 -23.67
C ASP A 29 6.44 15.90 -23.12
N ALA A 30 7.63 15.87 -23.71
CA ALA A 30 8.75 15.08 -23.20
C ALA A 30 9.18 15.50 -21.79
N SER A 31 9.13 16.81 -21.49
CA SER A 31 9.41 17.33 -20.15
C SER A 31 8.34 16.89 -19.14
N ARG A 32 7.07 16.87 -19.56
CA ARG A 32 5.95 16.40 -18.75
C ARG A 32 6.04 14.90 -18.47
N SER A 33 6.27 14.06 -19.47
CA SER A 33 6.45 12.60 -19.30
C SER A 33 7.62 12.29 -18.37
N ALA A 34 8.74 13.01 -18.47
CA ALA A 34 9.87 12.86 -17.56
C ALA A 34 9.53 13.19 -16.09
N LYS A 35 8.71 14.23 -15.85
CA LYS A 35 8.23 14.55 -14.50
C LYS A 35 7.29 13.46 -13.97
N VAL A 36 6.35 12.98 -14.78
CA VAL A 36 5.42 11.90 -14.40
C VAL A 36 6.21 10.64 -14.02
N LEU A 37 7.19 10.26 -14.84
CA LEU A 37 8.09 9.14 -14.58
C LEU A 37 8.84 9.28 -13.24
N ASP A 38 9.38 10.45 -12.93
CA ASP A 38 10.06 10.71 -11.66
C ASP A 38 9.12 10.50 -10.46
N LEU A 39 7.90 11.05 -10.52
CA LEU A 39 6.91 10.91 -9.46
C LEU A 39 6.47 9.46 -9.25
N LEU A 40 6.29 8.69 -10.32
CA LEU A 40 5.94 7.27 -10.24
C LEU A 40 7.08 6.44 -9.64
N ARG A 41 8.34 6.72 -10.00
CA ARG A 41 9.51 6.06 -9.37
C ARG A 41 9.62 6.38 -7.89
N ARG A 42 9.42 7.64 -7.51
CA ARG A 42 9.33 8.04 -6.09
C ARG A 42 8.22 7.29 -5.36
N PHE A 43 7.06 7.12 -6.00
CA PHE A 43 5.96 6.33 -5.44
C PHE A 43 6.36 4.87 -5.22
N LEU A 44 7.01 4.22 -6.21
CA LEU A 44 7.51 2.85 -6.07
C LEU A 44 8.49 2.72 -4.88
N ASP A 45 9.40 3.68 -4.70
CA ASP A 45 10.34 3.70 -3.58
C ASP A 45 9.63 3.81 -2.22
N VAL A 46 8.57 4.63 -2.13
CA VAL A 46 7.74 4.73 -0.91
C VAL A 46 7.06 3.40 -0.61
N GLN A 47 6.57 2.69 -1.63
CA GLN A 47 5.91 1.40 -1.43
C GLN A 47 6.89 0.29 -1.03
N ARG A 48 8.12 0.31 -1.56
CA ARG A 48 9.20 -0.56 -1.08
C ARG A 48 9.45 -0.36 0.42
N ARG A 49 9.61 0.89 0.87
CA ARG A 49 9.80 1.22 2.29
C ARG A 49 8.65 0.73 3.17
N ARG A 50 7.40 0.89 2.72
CA ARG A 50 6.23 0.33 3.43
C ARG A 50 6.29 -1.19 3.55
N ALA A 51 6.61 -1.90 2.48
CA ALA A 51 6.73 -3.35 2.50
C ALA A 51 7.81 -3.84 3.49
N GLU A 52 8.94 -3.14 3.55
CA GLU A 52 10.00 -3.37 4.54
C GLU A 52 9.50 -3.11 5.97
N ALA A 53 8.76 -2.03 6.19
CA ALA A 53 8.16 -1.70 7.48
C ALA A 53 7.18 -2.79 7.97
N TYR A 54 6.30 -3.31 7.10
CA TYR A 54 5.44 -4.46 7.45
C TYR A 54 6.25 -5.71 7.80
N THR A 55 7.31 -5.98 7.04
CA THR A 55 8.18 -7.14 7.30
C THR A 55 8.86 -7.01 8.67
N LYS A 56 9.40 -5.83 8.98
CA LYS A 56 10.04 -5.52 10.27
C LYS A 56 9.02 -5.61 11.42
N LEU A 57 7.81 -5.07 11.24
CA LEU A 57 6.72 -5.15 12.22
C LEU A 57 6.31 -6.60 12.50
N ARG A 58 6.11 -7.40 11.45
CA ARG A 58 5.75 -8.82 11.58
C ARG A 58 6.83 -9.60 12.31
N ARG A 59 8.10 -9.40 11.95
CA ARG A 59 9.24 -10.04 12.61
C ARG A 59 9.30 -9.68 14.09
N GLY A 60 9.25 -8.38 14.40
CA GLY A 60 9.32 -7.92 15.78
C GLY A 60 8.15 -8.39 16.64
N PHE A 61 6.95 -8.53 16.07
CA PHE A 61 5.82 -9.14 16.78
C PHE A 61 6.05 -10.63 17.07
N SER A 62 6.59 -11.39 16.11
CA SER A 62 6.94 -12.80 16.36
C SER A 62 8.01 -12.96 17.45
N GLU A 63 9.01 -12.07 17.46
CA GLU A 63 10.05 -12.04 18.50
C GLU A 63 9.43 -11.73 19.87
N TYR A 64 8.60 -10.68 19.94
CA TYR A 64 7.84 -10.31 21.15
C TYR A 64 7.02 -11.46 21.71
N MET A 65 6.25 -12.16 20.87
CA MET A 65 5.45 -13.31 21.30
C MET A 65 6.30 -14.50 21.79
N SER A 66 7.58 -14.58 21.40
CA SER A 66 8.47 -15.68 21.77
C SER A 66 9.29 -15.39 23.04
N ASN A 67 9.67 -14.13 23.27
CA ASN A 67 10.58 -13.75 24.36
C ASN A 67 9.98 -12.79 25.41
N GLY A 68 8.75 -12.30 25.20
CA GLY A 68 8.06 -11.40 26.13
C GLY A 68 8.65 -9.98 26.23
N GLY A 69 9.52 -9.58 25.28
CA GLY A 69 10.21 -8.29 25.29
C GLY A 69 9.32 -7.09 24.95
N GLU A 70 8.41 -6.70 25.86
CA GLU A 70 7.41 -5.65 25.65
C GLU A 70 8.05 -4.28 25.33
N GLU A 71 9.08 -3.86 26.06
CA GLU A 71 9.72 -2.55 25.85
C GLU A 71 10.36 -2.42 24.47
N ALA A 72 11.11 -3.43 24.04
CA ALA A 72 11.74 -3.46 22.72
C ALA A 72 10.69 -3.43 21.60
N TYR A 73 9.57 -4.14 21.80
CA TYR A 73 8.48 -4.15 20.84
C TYR A 73 7.74 -2.81 20.77
N GLN A 74 7.51 -2.16 21.91
CA GLN A 74 6.91 -0.81 21.95
C GLN A 74 7.77 0.23 21.23
N GLN A 75 9.09 0.20 21.44
CA GLN A 75 10.02 1.06 20.71
C GLN A 75 9.92 0.82 19.20
N LEU A 76 9.93 -0.45 18.78
CA LEU A 76 9.74 -0.82 17.38
C LEU A 76 8.42 -0.29 16.82
N CYS A 77 7.31 -0.42 17.55
CA CYS A 77 6.02 0.12 17.14
C CYS A 77 6.09 1.64 16.91
N GLY A 78 6.81 2.38 17.75
CA GLY A 78 7.05 3.81 17.57
C GLY A 78 7.78 4.12 16.26
N GLU A 79 8.90 3.44 16.00
CA GLU A 79 9.69 3.60 14.77
C GLU A 79 8.85 3.29 13.51
N ILE A 80 8.13 2.16 13.52
CA ILE A 80 7.29 1.74 12.40
C ILE A 80 6.13 2.70 12.16
N THR A 81 5.51 3.20 13.23
CA THR A 81 4.43 4.18 13.11
C THR A 81 4.94 5.47 12.47
N GLN A 82 6.13 5.93 12.84
CA GLN A 82 6.75 7.08 12.20
C GLN A 82 7.02 6.82 10.72
N GLU A 83 7.60 5.67 10.38
CA GLU A 83 7.88 5.29 8.99
C GLU A 83 6.60 5.24 8.12
N PHE A 84 5.50 4.67 8.64
CA PHE A 84 4.21 4.67 7.95
C PHE A 84 3.64 6.08 7.76
N ASN A 85 3.77 6.95 8.76
CA ASN A 85 3.33 8.34 8.66
C ASN A 85 4.12 9.09 7.59
N ASP A 86 5.44 8.93 7.55
CA ASP A 86 6.31 9.60 6.60
C ASP A 86 6.07 9.10 5.16
N CYS A 87 5.82 7.80 4.98
CA CYS A 87 5.37 7.25 3.70
C CYS A 87 4.01 7.86 3.28
N SER A 88 3.05 7.96 4.21
CA SER A 88 1.72 8.49 3.91
C SER A 88 1.76 9.96 3.48
N LYS A 89 2.55 10.79 4.17
CA LYS A 89 2.77 12.19 3.80
C LYS A 89 3.37 12.34 2.40
N GLN A 90 4.40 11.53 2.09
CA GLN A 90 5.02 11.56 0.76
C GLN A 90 4.03 11.21 -0.35
N VAL A 91 3.17 10.19 -0.16
CA VAL A 91 2.18 9.87 -1.20
C VAL A 91 1.13 10.98 -1.36
N ILE A 92 0.68 11.62 -0.27
CA ILE A 92 -0.24 12.76 -0.35
C ILE A 92 0.39 13.94 -1.13
N GLU A 93 1.69 14.17 -0.93
CA GLU A 93 2.44 15.14 -1.72
C GLU A 93 2.46 14.74 -3.20
N LEU A 94 2.79 13.50 -3.52
CA LEU A 94 2.79 12.98 -4.90
C LEU A 94 1.40 13.09 -5.56
N GLU A 95 0.33 12.74 -4.85
CA GLU A 95 -1.06 12.91 -5.30
C GLU A 95 -1.33 14.38 -5.69
N SER A 96 -0.88 15.32 -4.86
CA SER A 96 -1.05 16.76 -5.11
C SER A 96 -0.25 17.22 -6.34
N LEU A 97 0.95 16.68 -6.53
CA LEU A 97 1.79 16.98 -7.70
C LEU A 97 1.15 16.50 -9.00
N PHE A 98 0.55 15.30 -9.02
CA PHE A 98 -0.17 14.80 -10.20
C PHE A 98 -1.38 15.66 -10.58
N LEU A 99 -2.00 16.33 -9.62
CA LEU A 99 -3.14 17.22 -9.84
C LEU A 99 -2.74 18.64 -10.29
N MET A 100 -1.44 18.97 -10.33
CA MET A 100 -1.00 20.27 -10.82
C MET A 100 -1.37 20.44 -12.30
N PRO A 101 -1.70 21.67 -12.76
CA PRO A 101 -2.13 21.90 -14.14
C PRO A 101 -1.11 21.51 -15.21
N ASP A 102 0.17 21.46 -14.87
CA ASP A 102 1.24 21.07 -15.79
C ASP A 102 1.31 19.56 -16.04
N LEU A 103 0.84 18.73 -15.09
CA LEU A 103 0.75 17.27 -15.27
C LEU A 103 -0.66 16.83 -15.63
N CYS A 104 -1.66 17.34 -14.90
CA CYS A 104 -3.08 17.06 -15.08
C CYS A 104 -3.42 15.56 -15.10
N ARG A 105 -2.70 14.75 -14.31
CA ARG A 105 -2.83 13.28 -14.21
C ARG A 105 -3.72 12.86 -13.04
N ALA A 106 -4.99 13.25 -13.11
CA ALA A 106 -5.97 12.93 -12.07
C ALA A 106 -6.20 11.40 -11.91
N ASP A 107 -6.01 10.64 -12.99
CA ASP A 107 -6.00 9.18 -13.01
C ASP A 107 -4.94 8.61 -12.06
N LEU A 108 -3.67 9.06 -12.17
CA LEU A 108 -2.58 8.62 -11.31
C LEU A 108 -2.78 9.06 -9.85
N ALA A 109 -3.29 10.27 -9.63
CA ALA A 109 -3.65 10.73 -8.29
C ALA A 109 -4.71 9.83 -7.64
N ASN A 110 -5.73 9.41 -8.40
CA ASN A 110 -6.76 8.50 -7.91
C ASN A 110 -6.20 7.09 -7.65
N LEU A 111 -5.28 6.61 -8.48
CA LEU A 111 -4.58 5.34 -8.28
C LEU A 111 -3.79 5.33 -6.97
N LEU A 112 -2.99 6.38 -6.71
CA LEU A 112 -2.25 6.57 -5.46
C LEU A 112 -3.17 6.59 -4.24
N LYS A 113 -4.30 7.29 -4.35
CA LYS A 113 -5.32 7.36 -3.31
C LYS A 113 -5.98 6.01 -3.04
N ALA A 114 -6.23 5.21 -4.07
CA ALA A 114 -6.74 3.84 -3.93
C ALA A 114 -5.72 2.96 -3.16
N VAL A 115 -4.43 3.09 -3.49
CA VAL A 115 -3.36 2.39 -2.76
C VAL A 115 -3.30 2.85 -1.29
N GLN A 116 -3.44 4.15 -1.00
CA GLN A 116 -3.53 4.65 0.39
C GLN A 116 -4.68 4.03 1.17
N ALA A 117 -5.85 3.89 0.55
CA ALA A 117 -7.01 3.29 1.19
C ALA A 117 -6.75 1.83 1.56
N GLN A 118 -6.17 1.06 0.63
CA GLN A 118 -5.80 -0.34 0.88
C GLN A 118 -4.69 -0.46 1.92
N GLU A 119 -3.70 0.42 1.91
CA GLU A 119 -2.63 0.44 2.91
C GLU A 119 -3.16 0.74 4.32
N LYS A 120 -4.11 1.68 4.44
CA LYS A 120 -4.80 1.95 5.71
C LYS A 120 -5.56 0.72 6.21
N GLN A 121 -6.30 0.05 5.33
CA GLN A 121 -7.06 -1.16 5.68
C GLN A 121 -6.13 -2.29 6.10
N LYS A 122 -5.07 -2.55 5.32
CA LYS A 122 -4.05 -3.57 5.61
C LYS A 122 -3.38 -3.34 6.96
N LEU A 123 -2.99 -2.10 7.28
CA LEU A 123 -2.39 -1.75 8.57
C LEU A 123 -3.36 -2.00 9.72
N HIS A 124 -4.60 -1.53 9.59
CA HIS A 124 -5.63 -1.73 10.61
C HIS A 124 -5.88 -3.21 10.91
N LEU A 125 -6.04 -4.03 9.87
CA LEU A 125 -6.26 -5.47 10.03
C LEU A 125 -5.02 -6.20 10.56
N SER A 126 -3.81 -5.76 10.17
CA SER A 126 -2.56 -6.29 10.73
C SER A 126 -2.46 -6.06 12.23
N ILE A 127 -2.84 -4.86 12.69
CA ILE A 127 -2.90 -4.53 14.13
C ILE A 127 -3.99 -5.37 14.82
N LYS A 128 -5.17 -5.51 14.22
CA LYS A 128 -6.26 -6.37 14.76
C LYS A 128 -5.78 -7.80 14.96
N ILE A 129 -5.06 -8.38 14.00
CA ILE A 129 -4.46 -9.72 14.12
C ILE A 129 -3.49 -9.79 15.31
N GLN A 130 -2.63 -8.77 15.49
CA GLN A 130 -1.68 -8.75 16.60
C GLN A 130 -2.38 -8.66 17.96
N VAL A 131 -3.41 -7.82 18.08
CA VAL A 131 -4.22 -7.70 19.31
C VAL A 131 -4.92 -9.03 19.63
N LEU A 132 -5.54 -9.67 18.64
CA LEU A 132 -6.16 -10.98 18.81
C LEU A 132 -5.12 -12.01 19.28
N LYS A 133 -3.99 -12.12 18.58
CA LYS A 133 -2.91 -13.06 18.96
C LYS A 133 -2.33 -12.79 20.34
N LYS A 134 -2.13 -11.54 20.73
CA LYS A 134 -1.67 -11.16 22.07
C LYS A 134 -2.70 -11.54 23.14
N SER A 135 -3.99 -11.40 22.84
CA SER A 135 -5.06 -11.80 23.76
C SER A 135 -5.16 -13.32 23.92
N GLY A 136 -4.72 -14.11 22.93
CA GLY A 136 -4.81 -15.57 22.95
C GLY A 136 -6.23 -16.09 22.78
N ARG A 137 -6.40 -17.41 22.57
CA ARG A 137 -7.73 -18.03 22.54
C ARG A 137 -8.39 -17.96 23.92
N PRO A 138 -9.68 -17.59 24.02
CA PRO A 138 -10.40 -17.56 25.29
C PRO A 138 -10.20 -18.79 26.18
N SER A 139 -10.32 -20.00 25.60
CA SER A 139 -10.11 -21.26 26.30
C SER A 139 -8.67 -21.48 26.83
N GLU A 140 -7.67 -20.84 26.24
CA GLU A 140 -6.26 -20.94 26.64
C GLU A 140 -5.88 -19.93 27.75
N ARG A 141 -6.69 -18.90 27.99
CA ARG A 141 -6.38 -17.83 28.97
C ARG A 141 -6.48 -18.28 30.43
N LEU A 142 -7.18 -19.39 30.70
CA LEU A 142 -7.49 -19.85 32.05
C LEU A 142 -6.41 -20.75 32.69
N VAL A 143 -5.37 -21.14 31.95
CA VAL A 143 -4.32 -22.05 32.46
C VAL A 143 -2.97 -21.32 32.58
N MET A 144 -2.87 -20.45 33.58
CA MET A 144 -1.60 -19.82 33.98
C MET A 144 -1.08 -20.49 35.25
N HIS A 145 -0.07 -21.36 35.12
CA HIS A 145 0.63 -22.00 36.25
C HIS A 145 1.75 -21.12 36.83
N ASP A 146 2.00 -19.93 36.30
CA ASP A 146 3.10 -19.04 36.73
C ASP A 146 2.99 -18.59 38.21
N SER A 147 1.80 -18.71 38.81
CA SER A 147 1.57 -18.42 40.25
C SER A 147 1.31 -19.67 41.09
N CYS A 148 1.41 -20.87 40.50
CA CYS A 148 1.11 -22.12 41.18
C CYS A 148 2.30 -22.56 42.05
N ARG A 149 2.23 -22.32 43.36
CA ARG A 149 3.28 -22.65 44.35
C ARG A 149 3.49 -24.16 44.63
N PHE A 150 2.94 -25.05 43.80
CA PHE A 150 2.97 -26.49 44.06
C PHE A 150 3.87 -27.21 43.06
N ASP A 151 5.05 -27.64 43.53
CA ASP A 151 6.06 -28.39 42.74
C ASP A 151 5.65 -29.84 42.39
N ASN A 152 4.51 -30.32 42.91
CA ASN A 152 4.07 -31.70 42.76
C ASN A 152 2.84 -31.84 41.85
N VAL A 153 3.05 -32.42 40.67
CA VAL A 153 2.05 -32.67 39.62
C VAL A 153 0.91 -33.60 40.08
N LYS A 154 1.13 -34.42 41.12
CA LYS A 154 0.17 -35.46 41.55
C LYS A 154 -0.71 -35.08 42.75
N GLY A 155 -0.57 -33.89 43.32
CA GLY A 155 -1.08 -33.61 44.67
C GLY A 155 -1.86 -32.32 44.88
N HIS A 156 -2.05 -31.47 43.87
CA HIS A 156 -2.85 -30.26 44.05
C HIS A 156 -4.01 -30.21 43.04
N GLN A 157 -5.21 -30.00 43.56
CA GLN A 157 -6.37 -29.61 42.78
C GLN A 157 -6.25 -28.11 42.59
N CYS A 158 -5.63 -27.69 41.48
CA CYS A 158 -5.64 -26.27 41.14
C CYS A 158 -7.10 -25.84 41.00
N VAL A 159 -7.51 -24.80 41.71
CA VAL A 159 -8.89 -24.26 41.74
C VAL A 159 -9.32 -23.74 40.36
N HIS A 160 -8.45 -23.82 39.35
CA HIS A 160 -8.70 -23.50 37.95
C HIS A 160 -9.37 -24.63 37.15
N VAL A 161 -9.53 -25.82 37.72
CA VAL A 161 -10.49 -26.80 37.19
C VAL A 161 -11.86 -26.37 37.68
N GLN A 162 -12.47 -25.38 37.03
CA GLN A 162 -13.92 -25.25 37.13
C GLN A 162 -14.52 -26.59 36.70
N GLU A 163 -15.53 -27.08 37.43
CA GLU A 163 -16.35 -28.17 36.90
C GLU A 163 -16.81 -27.75 35.51
N ILE A 164 -16.39 -28.50 34.48
CA ILE A 164 -16.82 -28.25 33.10
C ILE A 164 -18.29 -28.62 33.06
N THR A 165 -19.14 -27.65 33.40
CA THR A 165 -20.57 -27.75 33.17
C THR A 165 -20.80 -27.65 31.67
N GLU A 166 -21.85 -28.31 31.17
CA GLU A 166 -22.22 -28.20 29.74
C GLU A 166 -22.43 -26.74 29.32
N ALA A 167 -22.93 -25.90 30.23
CA ALA A 167 -23.10 -24.46 30.01
C ALA A 167 -21.76 -23.72 29.83
N ALA A 168 -20.80 -23.93 30.74
CA ALA A 168 -19.47 -23.30 30.66
C ALA A 168 -18.69 -23.80 29.43
N GLY A 169 -18.78 -25.09 29.10
CA GLY A 169 -18.14 -25.65 27.90
C GLY A 169 -18.76 -25.16 26.59
N THR A 170 -20.06 -24.86 26.57
CA THR A 170 -20.73 -24.26 25.40
C THR A 170 -20.32 -22.80 25.21
N GLU A 171 -20.27 -22.03 26.30
CA GLU A 171 -19.83 -20.63 26.29
C GLU A 171 -18.38 -20.49 25.79
N ASP A 172 -17.45 -21.32 26.28
CA ASP A 172 -16.06 -21.31 25.82
C ASP A 172 -15.94 -21.69 24.33
N ALA A 173 -16.75 -22.65 23.85
CA ALA A 173 -16.75 -23.05 22.45
C ALA A 173 -17.28 -21.94 21.52
N GLU A 174 -18.31 -21.20 21.96
CA GLU A 174 -18.82 -20.03 21.24
C GLU A 174 -17.77 -18.91 21.18
N ALA A 175 -17.12 -18.61 22.31
CA ALA A 175 -16.08 -17.59 22.39
C ALA A 175 -14.85 -17.93 21.52
N ASP A 176 -14.43 -19.19 21.49
CA ASP A 176 -13.35 -19.66 20.62
C ASP A 176 -13.72 -19.58 19.14
N ALA A 177 -14.96 -19.90 18.77
CA ALA A 177 -15.45 -19.78 17.41
C ALA A 177 -15.49 -18.31 16.94
N GLU A 178 -15.91 -17.39 17.80
CA GLU A 178 -15.87 -15.94 17.53
C GLU A 178 -14.43 -15.44 17.33
N TYR A 179 -13.50 -15.87 18.20
CA TYR A 179 -12.09 -15.54 18.07
C TYR A 179 -11.50 -16.03 16.74
N ASP A 180 -11.75 -17.30 16.40
CA ASP A 180 -11.24 -17.92 15.17
C ASP A 180 -11.82 -17.26 13.92
N ASN A 181 -13.12 -16.92 13.95
CA ASN A 181 -13.75 -16.21 12.85
C ASN A 181 -13.16 -14.79 12.70
N ALA A 182 -13.03 -14.03 13.79
CA ALA A 182 -12.46 -12.69 13.75
C ALA A 182 -11.00 -12.67 13.26
N LEU A 183 -10.21 -13.67 13.66
CA LEU A 183 -8.83 -13.85 13.20
C LEU A 183 -8.79 -14.20 11.71
N LYS A 184 -9.65 -15.12 11.26
CA LYS A 184 -9.74 -15.52 9.85
C LYS A 184 -10.16 -14.35 8.96
N GLU A 185 -11.21 -13.63 9.33
CA GLU A 185 -11.68 -12.45 8.60
C GLU A 185 -10.58 -11.39 8.48
N ALA A 186 -9.84 -11.13 9.57
CA ALA A 186 -8.74 -10.17 9.51
C ALA A 186 -7.61 -10.63 8.60
N ILE A 187 -7.27 -11.93 8.60
CA ILE A 187 -6.25 -12.50 7.69
C ILE A 187 -6.70 -12.39 6.22
N CYS A 188 -7.94 -12.78 5.92
CA CYS A 188 -8.51 -12.67 4.58
C CYS A 188 -8.51 -11.21 4.09
N GLY A 189 -8.95 -10.27 4.92
CA GLY A 189 -8.94 -8.85 4.56
C GLY A 189 -7.53 -8.28 4.35
N VAL A 190 -6.50 -8.77 5.07
CA VAL A 190 -5.11 -8.39 4.77
C VAL A 190 -4.69 -8.93 3.40
N GLN A 191 -5.05 -10.16 3.06
CA GLN A 191 -4.73 -10.77 1.77
C GLN A 191 -5.41 -10.03 0.62
N GLU A 192 -6.69 -9.69 0.76
CA GLU A 192 -7.44 -8.89 -0.20
C GLU A 192 -6.78 -7.53 -0.44
N ALA A 193 -6.46 -6.81 0.64
CA ALA A 193 -5.77 -5.52 0.52
C ALA A 193 -4.41 -5.64 -0.17
N VAL A 194 -3.64 -6.70 0.12
CA VAL A 194 -2.36 -6.98 -0.56
C VAL A 194 -2.57 -7.25 -2.05
N THR A 195 -3.57 -8.04 -2.42
CA THR A 195 -3.91 -8.30 -3.83
C THR A 195 -4.25 -7.00 -4.56
N CYS A 196 -5.15 -6.18 -4.01
CA CYS A 196 -5.51 -4.90 -4.62
C CYS A 196 -4.31 -3.95 -4.73
N ILE A 197 -3.47 -3.87 -3.70
CA ILE A 197 -2.23 -3.07 -3.77
C ILE A 197 -1.37 -3.56 -4.92
N ASN A 198 -1.13 -4.87 -5.03
CA ASN A 198 -0.28 -5.42 -6.09
C ASN A 198 -0.83 -5.13 -7.49
N GLU A 199 -2.14 -5.22 -7.69
CA GLU A 199 -2.81 -4.85 -8.94
C GLU A 199 -2.55 -3.38 -9.30
N TYR A 200 -2.76 -2.46 -8.36
CA TYR A 200 -2.43 -1.04 -8.57
C TYR A 200 -0.94 -0.79 -8.80
N MET A 201 -0.07 -1.56 -8.15
CA MET A 201 1.37 -1.47 -8.37
C MET A 201 1.78 -1.97 -9.77
N GLU A 202 1.05 -2.94 -10.35
CA GLU A 202 1.24 -3.33 -11.75
C GLU A 202 0.80 -2.21 -12.69
N GLU A 203 -0.35 -1.56 -12.45
CA GLU A 203 -0.79 -0.40 -13.25
C GLU A 203 0.26 0.71 -13.28
N VAL A 204 0.88 1.02 -12.14
CA VAL A 204 2.00 1.97 -12.08
C VAL A 204 3.21 1.51 -12.90
N ARG A 205 3.52 0.20 -12.89
CA ARG A 205 4.65 -0.33 -13.69
C ARG A 205 4.37 -0.24 -15.18
N TYR A 206 3.16 -0.59 -15.62
CA TYR A 206 2.76 -0.46 -17.01
C TYR A 206 2.85 0.99 -17.50
N GLU A 207 2.36 1.95 -16.70
CA GLU A 207 2.47 3.38 -17.02
C GLU A 207 3.93 3.82 -17.17
N ILE A 208 4.83 3.36 -16.27
CA ILE A 208 6.26 3.67 -16.37
C ILE A 208 6.83 3.10 -17.67
N GLU A 209 6.50 1.86 -18.02
CA GLU A 209 7.00 1.22 -19.25
C GLU A 209 6.50 1.94 -20.51
N GLU A 210 5.24 2.35 -20.53
CA GLU A 210 4.65 3.12 -21.62
C GLU A 210 5.39 4.44 -21.83
N LEU A 211 5.49 5.26 -20.78
CA LEU A 211 6.19 6.56 -20.81
C LEU A 211 7.69 6.44 -21.12
N GLN A 212 8.32 5.28 -20.92
CA GLN A 212 9.72 5.04 -21.28
C GLN A 212 9.92 4.64 -22.74
N SER A 213 8.85 4.21 -23.41
CA SER A 213 8.86 3.79 -24.81
C SER A 213 8.45 4.89 -25.79
N GLU A 214 7.91 5.99 -25.27
CA GLU A 214 7.75 7.30 -25.94
C GLU A 214 9.08 8.00 -26.22
#